data_AF-A0A1Y3BBZ7-F1
#
_entry.id   AF-A0A1Y3BBZ7-F1
#
_cell.length_a   1.000
_cell.length_b   1.000
_cell.length_c   1.000
_cell.angle_alpha   90.00
_cell.angle_beta   90.00
_cell.angle_gamma   90.00
#
_symmetry.space_group_name_H-M   'P 1'
#
loop_
_entity.id
_entity.type
_entity.pdbx_description
1 polymer ?
#
loop_
_entity_poly.entity_id
_entity_poly.type
_entity_poly.pdbx_seq_one_letter_code
_entity_poly.pdbx_strand_id
1 'polypeptide(L)'
;ETWNLLKLRYQLKNVRERLAKNLVEKGVLTTEKHNFFLFDMTTHPLINMNIKNKIIKKVQDALLSKWVNDPHRMDKRILSLILLSHSSDVLDNAFMSLSDDDYEVAMKRTRELLELDMEAESQKPNTNELIWAVFAALIKSN
;
A
#
# COMPACT_ATOMS: atom_id res chain seq x y z
N GLU A 1 4.06 -1.82 -18.60
CA GLU A 1 2.79 -1.76 -19.37
C GLU A 1 2.99 -2.28 -20.78
N THR A 2 1.96 -2.84 -21.43
CA THR A 2 2.10 -3.47 -22.78
C THR A 2 1.32 -2.70 -23.85
N TRP A 3 1.97 -2.40 -24.98
CA TRP A 3 1.40 -1.65 -26.11
C TRP A 3 0.58 -2.52 -27.08
N ASN A 4 -0.15 -3.50 -26.56
CA ASN A 4 -0.96 -4.38 -27.41
C ASN A 4 -2.33 -3.76 -27.68
N LEU A 5 -2.57 -3.36 -28.92
CA LEU A 5 -3.82 -2.70 -29.37
C LEU A 5 -5.08 -3.53 -29.05
N LEU A 6 -5.03 -4.86 -29.18
CA LEU A 6 -6.17 -5.74 -28.86
C LEU A 6 -6.45 -5.83 -27.35
N LYS A 7 -5.47 -5.48 -26.52
CA LYS A 7 -5.56 -5.52 -25.06
C LYS A 7 -5.84 -4.16 -24.42
N LEU A 8 -5.92 -3.07 -25.19
CA LEU A 8 -6.19 -1.72 -24.67
C LEU A 8 -7.46 -1.64 -23.81
N ARG A 9 -8.49 -2.44 -24.14
CA ARG A 9 -9.75 -2.49 -23.38
C ARG A 9 -9.61 -3.02 -21.95
N TYR A 10 -8.51 -3.70 -21.61
CA TYR A 10 -8.26 -4.21 -20.26
C TYR A 10 -7.67 -3.17 -19.31
N GLN A 11 -7.22 -2.02 -19.82
CA GLN A 11 -6.73 -0.95 -18.97
C GLN A 11 -7.88 -0.40 -18.12
N LEU A 12 -7.69 -0.43 -16.80
CA LEU A 12 -8.64 0.16 -15.87
C LEU A 12 -8.57 1.68 -15.95
N LYS A 13 -9.67 2.31 -16.34
CA LYS A 13 -9.79 3.77 -16.44
C LYS A 13 -10.35 4.38 -15.16
N ASN A 14 -9.99 5.63 -14.91
CA ASN A 14 -10.52 6.47 -13.82
C ASN A 14 -10.40 5.82 -12.43
N VAL A 15 -9.30 5.10 -12.19
CA VAL A 15 -9.09 4.34 -10.95
C VAL A 15 -9.07 5.27 -9.74
N ARG A 16 -8.40 6.43 -9.84
CA ARG A 16 -8.29 7.40 -8.74
C ARG A 16 -9.65 7.97 -8.35
N GLU A 17 -10.44 8.36 -9.33
CA GLU A 17 -11.77 8.95 -9.16
C GLU A 17 -12.72 7.92 -8.53
N ARG A 18 -12.68 6.67 -9.01
CA ARG A 18 -13.48 5.57 -8.45
C ARG A 18 -13.08 5.24 -7.01
N LEU A 19 -11.78 5.24 -6.69
CA LEU A 19 -11.29 5.04 -5.33
C LEU A 19 -11.71 6.20 -4.41
N ALA A 20 -11.59 7.46 -4.85
CA ALA A 20 -12.03 8.62 -4.08
C ALA A 20 -13.53 8.54 -3.77
N LYS A 21 -14.37 8.24 -4.76
CA LYS A 21 -15.81 8.04 -4.56
C LYS A 21 -16.11 6.94 -3.54
N ASN A 22 -15.45 5.78 -3.65
CA ASN A 22 -15.61 4.69 -2.68
C ASN A 22 -15.20 5.09 -1.26
N LEU A 23 -14.17 5.95 -1.11
CA LEU A 23 -13.75 6.45 0.19
C LEU A 23 -14.70 7.51 0.75
N VAL A 24 -15.37 8.29 -0.10
CA VAL A 24 -16.47 9.19 0.29
C VAL A 24 -17.67 8.37 0.78
N GLU A 25 -18.09 7.34 0.04
CA GLU A 25 -19.19 6.45 0.42
C GLU A 25 -18.93 5.73 1.76
N LYS A 26 -17.66 5.47 2.07
CA LYS A 26 -17.22 4.88 3.36
C LYS A 26 -17.01 5.91 4.47
N GLY A 27 -17.26 7.19 4.24
CA GLY A 27 -17.09 8.26 5.22
C GLY A 27 -15.63 8.53 5.61
N VAL A 28 -14.66 8.19 4.76
CA VAL A 28 -13.24 8.51 4.97
C VAL A 28 -12.94 9.91 4.43
N LEU A 29 -13.40 10.19 3.22
CA LEU A 29 -13.31 11.48 2.56
C LEU A 29 -14.68 12.16 2.56
N THR A 30 -14.73 13.47 2.32
CA THR A 30 -15.95 14.19 1.95
C THR A 30 -15.88 14.65 0.50
N THR A 31 -16.92 15.30 0.01
CA THR A 31 -16.91 15.96 -1.29
C THR A 31 -17.15 17.45 -1.08
N GLU A 32 -16.21 18.27 -1.56
CA GLU A 32 -16.29 19.71 -1.52
C GLU A 32 -16.18 20.27 -2.94
N LYS A 33 -16.96 21.30 -3.25
CA LYS A 33 -16.86 22.03 -4.51
C LYS A 33 -16.17 23.36 -4.24
N HIS A 34 -14.95 23.51 -4.74
CA HIS A 34 -14.26 24.79 -4.73
C HIS A 34 -14.51 25.53 -6.04
N ASN A 35 -15.00 26.75 -5.92
CA ASN A 35 -15.18 27.63 -7.06
C ASN A 35 -13.91 28.50 -7.18
N PHE A 36 -13.11 28.25 -8.21
CA PHE A 36 -11.98 29.09 -8.58
C PHE A 36 -12.44 30.15 -9.59
N PHE A 37 -11.67 31.23 -9.75
CA PHE A 37 -12.03 32.34 -10.64
C PHE A 37 -12.33 31.90 -12.08
N LEU A 38 -11.68 30.85 -12.58
CA LEU A 38 -11.80 30.36 -13.96
C LEU A 38 -12.53 29.02 -14.11
N PHE A 39 -12.75 28.28 -13.02
CA PHE A 39 -13.35 26.95 -13.08
C PHE A 39 -13.81 26.48 -11.69
N ASP A 40 -14.73 25.54 -11.67
CA ASP A 40 -15.07 24.82 -10.45
C ASP A 40 -14.31 23.49 -10.39
N MET A 41 -13.83 23.12 -9.21
CA MET A 41 -13.17 21.83 -8.97
C MET A 41 -13.84 21.12 -7.80
N THR A 42 -14.16 19.85 -8.00
CA THR A 42 -14.59 18.97 -6.92
C THR A 42 -13.35 18.36 -6.27
N THR A 43 -13.19 18.53 -4.96
CA THR A 43 -12.12 17.96 -4.14
C THR A 43 -12.66 16.96 -3.15
N HIS A 44 -11.76 16.11 -2.65
CA HIS A 44 -12.10 15.06 -1.69
C HIS A 44 -11.21 15.14 -0.44
N PRO A 45 -11.41 16.13 0.44
CA PRO A 45 -10.60 16.26 1.63
C PRO A 45 -10.85 15.11 2.62
N LEU A 46 -9.81 14.77 3.38
CA LEU A 46 -9.86 13.74 4.42
C LEU A 46 -10.57 14.28 5.65
N ILE A 47 -11.69 13.66 6.03
CA ILE A 47 -12.43 14.01 7.24
C ILE A 47 -12.15 13.05 8.40
N ASN A 48 -11.89 11.78 8.09
CA ASN A 48 -11.62 10.76 9.11
C ASN A 48 -10.11 10.62 9.33
N MET A 49 -9.53 11.50 10.14
CA MET A 49 -8.11 11.40 10.47
C MET A 49 -7.80 10.16 11.32
N ASN A 50 -8.77 9.71 12.12
CA ASN A 50 -8.62 8.55 13.01
C ASN A 50 -8.32 7.27 12.22
N ILE A 51 -9.00 7.03 11.10
CA ILE A 51 -8.75 5.83 10.29
C ILE A 51 -7.39 5.88 9.60
N LYS A 52 -6.96 7.06 9.12
CA LYS A 52 -5.62 7.27 8.55
C LYS A 52 -4.55 6.93 9.58
N ASN A 53 -4.64 7.52 10.76
CA ASN A 53 -3.67 7.29 11.85
C ASN A 53 -3.67 5.82 12.31
N LYS A 54 -4.83 5.16 12.31
CA LYS A 54 -4.93 3.73 12.65
C LYS A 54 -4.22 2.85 11.63
N ILE A 55 -4.27 3.19 10.33
CA ILE A 55 -3.55 2.44 9.29
C ILE A 55 -2.05 2.67 9.41
N ILE A 56 -1.61 3.93 9.57
CA ILE A 56 -0.19 4.27 9.78
C ILE A 56 0.37 3.51 10.98
N LYS A 57 -0.32 3.58 12.12
CA LYS A 57 0.10 2.87 13.35
C LYS A 57 0.14 1.35 13.16
N LYS A 58 -0.79 0.76 12.40
CA LYS A 58 -0.76 -0.69 12.12
C LYS A 58 0.47 -1.10 11.32
N VAL A 59 0.89 -0.28 10.34
CA VAL A 59 2.09 -0.51 9.54
C VAL A 59 3.34 -0.37 10.42
N GLN A 60 3.42 0.70 11.21
CA GLN A 60 4.51 0.93 12.16
C GLN A 60 4.62 -0.21 13.18
N ASP A 61 3.51 -0.58 13.84
CA ASP A 61 3.48 -1.67 14.82
C ASP A 61 3.96 -2.99 14.20
N ALA A 62 3.54 -3.30 12.96
CA ALA A 62 3.94 -4.53 12.28
C ALA A 62 5.44 -4.60 11.98
N LEU A 63 6.08 -3.46 11.72
CA LEU A 63 7.53 -3.36 11.47
C LEU A 63 8.34 -3.08 12.73
N LEU A 64 7.71 -2.77 13.86
CA LEU A 64 8.37 -2.42 15.12
C LEU A 64 7.98 -3.40 16.24
N SER A 65 6.98 -3.03 17.04
CA SER A 65 6.61 -3.69 18.29
C SER A 65 6.02 -5.09 18.11
N LYS A 66 5.42 -5.38 16.96
CA LYS A 66 4.77 -6.66 16.61
C LYS A 66 5.49 -7.38 15.47
N TRP A 67 6.75 -7.04 15.22
CA TRP A 67 7.54 -7.69 14.21
C TRP A 67 7.66 -9.19 14.47
N VAL A 68 7.56 -9.97 13.40
CA VAL A 68 7.76 -11.42 13.42
C VAL A 68 8.75 -11.76 12.33
N ASN A 69 9.81 -12.49 12.67
CA ASN A 69 10.87 -12.88 11.72
C ASN A 69 10.38 -13.83 10.61
N ASP A 70 9.24 -14.49 10.82
CA ASP A 70 8.61 -15.36 9.84
C ASP A 70 7.43 -14.62 9.17
N PRO A 71 7.57 -14.22 7.89
CA PRO A 71 6.53 -13.50 7.14
C PRO A 71 5.19 -14.24 7.09
N HIS A 72 5.21 -15.58 7.20
CA HIS A 72 4.01 -16.42 7.16
C HIS A 72 3.12 -16.26 8.39
N ARG A 73 3.68 -15.75 9.49
CA ARG A 73 2.96 -15.48 10.73
C ARG A 73 2.36 -14.07 10.78
N MET A 74 2.76 -13.19 9.86
CA MET A 74 2.15 -11.87 9.74
C MET A 74 0.75 -11.97 9.11
N ASP A 75 -0.13 -11.03 9.44
CA ASP A 75 -1.40 -10.91 8.72
C ASP A 75 -1.12 -10.63 7.24
N LYS A 76 -1.60 -11.52 6.37
CA LYS A 76 -1.43 -11.46 4.91
C LYS A 76 -1.84 -10.08 4.35
N ARG A 77 -2.85 -9.43 4.94
CA ARG A 77 -3.28 -8.08 4.52
C ARG A 77 -2.26 -7.00 4.87
N ILE A 78 -1.62 -7.12 6.03
CA ILE A 78 -0.59 -6.16 6.47
C ILE A 78 0.70 -6.37 5.70
N LEU A 79 1.13 -7.61 5.49
CA LEU A 79 2.29 -7.94 4.65
C LEU A 79 2.10 -7.38 3.23
N SER A 80 0.93 -7.64 2.62
CA SER A 80 0.60 -7.09 1.30
C SER A 80 0.60 -5.57 1.30
N LEU A 81 0.05 -4.93 2.34
CA LEU A 81 0.03 -3.48 2.45
C LEU A 81 1.45 -2.89 2.50
N ILE A 82 2.36 -3.47 3.27
CA ILE A 82 3.76 -3.02 3.37
C ILE A 82 4.44 -3.12 2.00
N LEU A 83 4.42 -4.29 1.36
CA LEU A 83 5.12 -4.52 0.10
C LEU A 83 4.55 -3.70 -1.06
N LEU A 84 3.22 -3.60 -1.17
CA LEU A 84 2.57 -2.76 -2.19
C LEU A 84 2.82 -1.27 -1.97
N SER A 85 2.83 -0.83 -0.71
CA SER A 85 3.11 0.58 -0.38
C SER A 85 4.56 0.95 -0.67
N HIS A 86 5.50 0.01 -0.45
CA HIS A 86 6.90 0.19 -0.84
C HIS A 86 7.04 0.29 -2.36
N SER A 87 6.48 -0.67 -3.12
CA SER A 87 6.52 -0.64 -4.59
C SER A 87 5.81 0.57 -5.22
N SER A 88 4.95 1.26 -4.47
CA SER A 88 4.27 2.47 -4.91
C SER A 88 4.92 3.76 -4.38
N ASP A 89 6.09 3.68 -3.73
CA ASP A 89 6.84 4.80 -3.16
C ASP A 89 6.05 5.67 -2.15
N VAL A 90 5.14 5.04 -1.40
CA VAL A 90 4.31 5.74 -0.39
C VAL A 90 4.52 5.26 1.04
N LEU A 91 5.32 4.21 1.24
CA LEU A 91 5.57 3.63 2.57
C LEU A 91 6.29 4.62 3.51
N ASP A 92 7.25 5.39 3.00
CA ASP A 92 8.03 6.35 3.80
C ASP A 92 7.16 7.41 4.48
N ASN A 93 6.00 7.74 3.89
CA ASN A 93 5.03 8.65 4.51
C ASN A 93 4.51 8.13 5.85
N ALA A 94 4.46 6.80 6.04
CA ALA A 94 4.10 6.19 7.31
C ALA A 94 5.22 6.26 8.35
N PHE A 95 6.46 6.51 7.95
CA PHE A 95 7.62 6.57 8.85
C PHE A 95 7.99 7.99 9.28
N MET A 96 7.43 9.03 8.64
CA MET A 96 7.70 10.44 8.97
C MET A 96 7.48 10.82 10.45
N SER A 97 6.67 10.05 11.19
CA SER A 97 6.39 10.32 12.60
C SER A 97 7.19 9.46 13.58
N LEU A 98 8.12 8.63 13.09
CA LEU A 98 8.98 7.78 13.91
C LEU A 98 10.21 8.56 14.42
N SER A 99 10.85 8.05 15.48
CA SER A 99 12.20 8.49 15.84
C SER A 99 13.23 7.96 14.82
N ASP A 100 14.42 8.54 14.78
CA ASP A 100 15.50 8.10 13.89
C ASP A 100 15.84 6.62 14.10
N ASP A 101 15.92 6.17 15.37
CA ASP A 101 16.18 4.77 15.71
C ASP A 101 15.08 3.82 15.19
N ASP A 102 13.81 4.17 15.38
CA ASP A 102 12.68 3.36 14.92
C ASP A 102 12.60 3.37 13.38
N TYR A 103 12.93 4.49 12.75
CA TYR A 103 13.00 4.61 11.30
C TYR A 103 14.03 3.64 10.71
N GLU A 104 15.25 3.61 11.26
CA GLU A 104 16.30 2.70 10.82
C GLU A 104 15.88 1.23 10.96
N VAL A 105 15.26 0.86 12.08
CA VAL A 105 14.76 -0.50 12.33
C VAL A 105 13.65 -0.87 11.34
N ALA A 106 12.67 0.01 11.13
CA ALA A 106 11.56 -0.22 10.21
C ALA A 106 12.06 -0.37 8.75
N MET A 107 13.01 0.46 8.33
CA MET A 107 13.63 0.38 7.01
C MET A 107 14.43 -0.89 6.83
N LYS A 108 15.22 -1.28 7.83
CA LYS A 108 15.96 -2.54 7.81
C LYS A 108 15.03 -3.74 7.63
N ARG A 109 13.96 -3.83 8.43
CA ARG A 109 12.96 -4.92 8.34
C ARG A 109 12.18 -4.92 7.03
N THR A 110 11.88 -3.74 6.50
CA THR A 110 11.27 -3.62 5.17
C THR A 110 12.21 -4.19 4.10
N ARG A 111 13.51 -3.90 4.16
CA ARG A 111 14.51 -4.48 3.26
C ARG A 111 14.61 -5.99 3.41
N GLU A 112 14.62 -6.51 4.64
CA GLU A 112 14.60 -7.96 4.90
C GLU A 112 13.40 -8.65 4.23
N LEU A 113 12.21 -8.01 4.21
CA LEU A 113 11.04 -8.55 3.51
C LEU A 113 11.18 -8.52 1.97
N LEU A 114 11.89 -7.54 1.42
CA LEU A 114 12.08 -7.40 -0.03
C LEU A 114 13.15 -8.35 -0.57
N GLU A 115 14.11 -8.74 0.26
CA GLU A 115 15.18 -9.67 -0.08
C GLU A 115 14.76 -11.15 0.05
N LEU A 116 13.50 -11.43 0.43
CA LEU A 116 12.97 -12.79 0.48
C LEU A 116 12.93 -13.43 -0.91
N ASP A 117 13.25 -14.72 -0.97
CA ASP A 117 13.01 -15.54 -2.14
C ASP A 117 11.51 -15.86 -2.26
N MET A 118 10.80 -15.01 -3.01
CA MET A 118 9.35 -15.11 -3.20
C MET A 118 8.91 -16.45 -3.83
N GLU A 119 9.77 -17.09 -4.63
CA GLU A 119 9.47 -18.39 -5.23
C GLU A 119 9.55 -19.49 -4.16
N ALA A 120 10.59 -19.49 -3.33
CA ALA A 120 10.73 -20.42 -2.21
C ALA A 120 9.63 -20.20 -1.14
N GLU A 121 9.30 -18.95 -0.81
CA GLU A 121 8.24 -18.62 0.15
C GLU A 121 6.86 -19.07 -0.37
N SER A 122 6.63 -19.09 -1.68
CA SER A 122 5.36 -19.56 -2.26
C SER A 122 5.12 -21.06 -2.06
N GLN A 123 6.18 -21.88 -2.00
CA GLN A 123 6.11 -23.34 -1.89
C GLN A 123 5.82 -23.85 -0.47
N LYS A 124 5.82 -22.97 0.53
CA LYS A 124 5.52 -23.35 1.92
C LYS A 124 4.05 -23.76 2.08
N PRO A 125 3.71 -24.63 3.05
CA PRO A 125 2.34 -25.08 3.24
C PRO A 125 1.39 -23.93 3.66
N ASN A 126 0.14 -23.98 3.21
CA ASN A 126 -0.94 -23.02 3.53
C ASN A 126 -0.71 -21.56 3.07
N THR A 127 0.10 -21.36 2.04
CA THR A 127 0.35 -20.08 1.38
C THR A 127 -0.68 -19.78 0.31
N ASN A 128 -0.71 -18.52 -0.14
CA ASN A 128 -1.44 -18.16 -1.35
C ASN A 128 -0.39 -17.81 -2.40
N GLU A 129 -0.16 -18.73 -3.33
CA GLU A 129 0.85 -18.61 -4.40
C GLU A 129 0.67 -17.33 -5.22
N LEU A 130 -0.57 -16.91 -5.47
CA LEU A 130 -0.85 -15.69 -6.24
C LEU A 130 -0.37 -14.42 -5.54
N ILE A 131 -0.42 -14.36 -4.21
CA ILE A 131 0.08 -13.21 -3.46
C ILE A 131 1.60 -13.09 -3.63
N TRP A 132 2.31 -14.21 -3.51
CA TRP A 132 3.76 -14.26 -3.70
C TRP A 132 4.17 -13.99 -5.14
N ALA A 133 3.40 -14.47 -6.13
CA ALA A 133 3.62 -14.15 -7.53
C ALA A 133 3.47 -12.64 -7.82
N VAL A 134 2.49 -11.98 -7.19
CA VAL A 134 2.35 -10.51 -7.29
C VAL A 134 3.55 -9.81 -6.67
N PHE A 135 4.03 -10.24 -5.50
CA PHE A 135 5.23 -9.65 -4.89
C PHE A 135 6.47 -9.84 -5.75
N ALA A 136 6.68 -11.04 -6.30
CA ALA A 136 7.77 -11.32 -7.23
C ALA A 136 7.72 -10.43 -8.47
N ALA A 137 6.53 -10.21 -9.03
CA ALA A 137 6.35 -9.35 -10.20
C ALA A 137 6.68 -7.88 -9.91
N LEU A 138 6.34 -7.38 -8.72
CA LEU A 138 6.59 -5.99 -8.31
C LEU A 138 8.07 -5.73 -8.01
N ILE A 139 8.74 -6.69 -7.35
CA ILE A 139 10.18 -6.58 -7.07
C ILE A 139 10.99 -6.65 -8.36
N LYS A 140 10.63 -7.53 -9.31
CA LYS A 140 11.29 -7.60 -10.63
C LYS A 140 11.04 -6.38 -11.52
N SER A 141 10.01 -5.57 -11.24
CA SER A 141 9.68 -4.39 -12.04
C SER A 141 10.40 -3.11 -11.63
N ASN A 142 11.01 -3.10 -10.45
CA ASN A 142 11.89 -2.04 -9.96
C ASN A 142 13.35 -2.35 -10.27
#